data_AF-A0A813GZ00-F1
#
_entry.id   AF-A0A813GZ00-F1
#
_cell.length_a   1.000
_cell.length_b   1.000
_cell.length_c   1.000
_cell.angle_alpha   90.00
_cell.angle_beta   90.00
_cell.angle_gamma   90.00
#
_symmetry.space_group_name_H-M   'P 1'
#
loop_
_entity.id
_entity.type
_entity.pdbx_description
1 polymer ?
#
loop_
_entity_poly.entity_id
_entity_poly.type
_entity_poly.pdbx_seq_one_letter_code
_entity_poly.pdbx_strand_id
1 'polypeptide(L)'
;QALADILAGDVNPSGRMPVTTPKRAEDYLPKGINLQPWVAETADPAPSYPYSHGFKHMWEHTIEPRFPFGWGLSYSTFDFGAPTVSIASLDGITELTVSVQ
;
A
#
# COMPACT_ATOMS: atom_id res chain seq x y z
N GLN A 1 -2.26 23.42 -13.04
CA GLN A 1 -3.54 23.71 -12.38
C GLN A 1 -3.69 22.88 -11.12
N ALA A 2 -3.87 21.56 -11.20
CA ALA A 2 -4.09 20.68 -10.03
C ALA A 2 -3.16 20.87 -8.81
N LEU A 3 -1.84 21.01 -9.00
CA LEU A 3 -0.93 21.25 -7.88
C LEU A 3 -1.19 22.58 -7.18
N ALA A 4 -1.45 23.65 -7.95
CA ALA A 4 -1.74 24.97 -7.39
C ALA A 4 -3.08 24.95 -6.63
N ASP A 5 -4.10 24.28 -7.18
CA ASP A 5 -5.41 24.16 -6.55
C ASP A 5 -5.32 23.41 -5.20
N ILE A 6 -4.48 22.37 -5.12
CA ILE A 6 -4.21 21.67 -3.86
C ILE A 6 -3.44 22.57 -2.89
N LEU A 7 -2.38 23.25 -3.33
CA LEU A 7 -1.57 24.11 -2.46
C LEU A 7 -2.35 25.33 -1.95
N ALA A 8 -3.26 25.87 -2.76
CA ALA A 8 -4.13 26.98 -2.39
C ALA A 8 -5.31 26.55 -1.49
N GLY A 9 -5.58 25.24 -1.41
CA GLY A 9 -6.71 24.70 -0.65
C GLY A 9 -8.05 24.72 -1.40
N ASP A 10 -8.06 25.16 -2.67
CA ASP A 10 -9.23 25.09 -3.55
C ASP A 10 -9.69 23.64 -3.78
N VAL A 11 -8.75 22.69 -3.69
CA VAL A 11 -9.01 21.24 -3.69
C VAL A 11 -8.34 20.58 -2.48
N ASN A 12 -9.11 19.82 -1.71
CA ASN A 12 -8.57 19.03 -0.60
C ASN A 12 -7.87 17.76 -1.12
N PRO A 13 -6.60 17.48 -0.74
CA PRO A 13 -5.92 16.26 -1.15
C PRO A 13 -6.62 15.01 -0.61
N SER A 14 -6.86 14.06 -1.52
CA SER A 14 -7.53 12.78 -1.22
C SER A 14 -6.78 11.56 -1.76
N GLY A 15 -5.60 11.77 -2.36
CA GLY A 15 -4.74 10.70 -2.88
C GLY A 15 -4.23 9.77 -1.78
N ARG A 16 -4.14 8.47 -2.11
CA ARG A 16 -3.65 7.41 -1.21
C ARG A 16 -2.50 6.65 -1.85
N MET A 17 -1.52 6.23 -1.04
CA MET A 17 -0.34 5.51 -1.51
C MET A 17 -0.72 4.15 -2.13
N PRO A 18 -0.42 3.90 -3.42
CA PRO A 18 -0.72 2.62 -4.07
C PRO A 18 0.34 1.55 -3.78
N VAL A 19 1.46 1.92 -3.14
CA VAL A 19 2.55 1.03 -2.74
C VAL A 19 3.04 1.40 -1.34
N THR A 20 3.60 0.43 -0.62
CA THR A 20 4.24 0.69 0.67
C THR A 20 5.68 1.17 0.45
N THR A 21 6.05 2.27 1.09
CA THR A 21 7.40 2.82 1.02
C THR A 21 8.18 2.49 2.30
N PRO A 22 9.33 1.80 2.22
CA PRO A 22 10.13 1.46 3.39
C PRO A 22 10.94 2.66 3.90
N LYS A 23 11.48 2.51 5.12
CA LYS A 23 12.42 3.48 5.68
C LYS A 23 13.79 3.38 5.00
N ARG A 24 14.19 2.17 4.56
CA ARG A 24 15.46 1.85 3.88
C ARG A 24 15.20 1.10 2.56
N ALA A 25 16.06 1.29 1.57
CA ALA A 25 15.87 0.65 0.26
C ALA A 25 15.97 -0.88 0.34
N GLU A 26 16.85 -1.39 1.21
CA GLU A 26 17.06 -2.82 1.43
C GLU A 26 15.82 -3.56 1.98
N ASP A 27 14.87 -2.84 2.57
CA ASP A 27 13.67 -3.43 3.18
C ASP A 27 12.53 -3.64 2.17
N TYR A 28 12.69 -3.18 0.92
CA TYR A 28 11.65 -3.32 -0.10
C TYR A 28 11.47 -4.78 -0.56
N LEU A 29 12.53 -5.58 -0.41
CA LEU A 29 12.66 -6.92 -0.99
C LEU A 29 13.43 -7.83 -0.03
N PRO A 30 13.15 -9.15 -0.08
CA PRO A 30 14.03 -10.11 0.56
C PRO A 30 15.48 -9.96 0.07
N LYS A 31 16.43 -10.17 0.99
CA LYS A 31 17.86 -10.10 0.67
C LYS A 31 18.25 -11.21 -0.30
N GLY A 32 19.22 -10.91 -1.18
CA GLY A 32 19.76 -11.90 -2.12
C GLY A 32 18.89 -12.13 -3.36
N ILE A 33 17.94 -11.24 -3.65
CA ILE A 33 17.15 -11.32 -4.88
C ILE A 33 17.80 -10.50 -5.99
N ASN A 34 17.85 -11.10 -7.17
CA ASN A 34 18.15 -10.40 -8.41
C ASN A 34 16.84 -9.98 -9.11
N LEU A 35 16.52 -8.68 -9.06
CA LEU A 35 15.36 -8.08 -9.73
C LEU A 35 15.65 -7.56 -11.14
N GLN A 36 16.77 -7.94 -11.76
CA GLN A 36 17.15 -7.41 -13.06
C GLN A 36 16.68 -8.38 -14.16
N PRO A 37 15.45 -8.25 -14.70
CA PRO A 37 14.91 -9.17 -15.71
C PRO A 37 15.67 -9.10 -17.05
N TRP A 38 16.52 -8.10 -17.23
CA TRP A 38 17.36 -7.93 -18.42
C TRP A 38 18.71 -8.66 -18.31
N VAL A 39 19.03 -9.28 -17.18
CA VAL A 39 20.23 -10.11 -17.04
C VAL A 39 19.89 -11.54 -17.46
N ALA A 40 20.86 -12.24 -18.07
CA ALA A 40 20.69 -13.62 -18.47
C ALA A 40 20.26 -14.51 -17.28
N GLU A 41 19.44 -15.53 -17.55
CA GLU A 41 19.02 -16.52 -16.55
C GLU A 41 20.21 -17.27 -15.90
N THR A 42 21.38 -17.23 -16.55
CA THR A 42 22.65 -17.77 -16.04
C THR A 42 23.34 -16.89 -15.00
N ALA A 43 22.76 -15.74 -14.63
CA ALA A 43 23.27 -14.92 -13.53
C ALA A 43 23.18 -15.68 -12.20
N ASP A 44 24.05 -15.33 -11.26
CA ASP A 44 24.03 -15.87 -9.90
C ASP A 44 23.88 -14.72 -8.89
N PRO A 45 22.73 -14.59 -8.21
CA PRO A 45 21.52 -15.43 -8.35
C PRO A 45 20.77 -15.11 -9.64
N ALA A 46 20.06 -16.12 -10.17
CA ALA A 46 19.21 -15.95 -11.35
C ALA A 46 18.11 -14.91 -11.08
N PRO A 47 17.66 -14.14 -12.09
CA PRO A 47 16.58 -13.20 -11.92
C PRO A 47 15.32 -13.89 -11.36
N SER A 48 14.78 -13.36 -10.27
CA SER A 48 13.60 -13.94 -9.62
C SER A 48 12.76 -12.84 -8.98
N TYR A 49 11.44 -12.96 -9.11
CA TYR A 49 10.49 -12.04 -8.50
C TYR A 49 9.66 -12.80 -7.46
N PRO A 50 10.02 -12.74 -6.16
CA PRO A 50 9.33 -13.52 -5.14
C PRO A 50 7.89 -13.03 -4.98
N TYR A 51 7.01 -13.92 -4.53
CA TYR A 51 5.66 -13.52 -4.15
C TYR A 51 5.65 -12.59 -2.91
N SER A 52 6.59 -12.78 -1.98
CA SER A 52 6.80 -11.90 -0.83
C SER A 52 7.72 -10.73 -1.21
N HIS A 53 7.12 -9.61 -1.60
CA HIS A 53 7.81 -8.34 -1.88
C HIS A 53 6.96 -7.15 -1.41
N GLY A 54 7.56 -5.96 -1.30
CA GLY A 54 6.85 -4.73 -0.93
C GLY A 54 6.07 -4.86 0.38
N PHE A 55 4.79 -4.48 0.36
CA PHE A 55 3.90 -4.57 1.53
C PHE A 55 3.93 -5.95 2.20
N LYS A 56 3.83 -7.03 1.41
CA LYS A 56 3.76 -8.39 1.92
C LYS A 56 5.05 -8.78 2.65
N HIS A 57 6.20 -8.47 2.05
CA HIS A 57 7.49 -8.74 2.68
C HIS A 57 7.63 -8.02 4.01
N MET A 58 7.29 -6.72 4.03
CA MET A 58 7.37 -5.92 5.24
C MET A 58 6.41 -6.40 6.33
N TRP A 59 5.20 -6.81 5.95
CA TRP A 59 4.23 -7.41 6.86
C TRP A 59 4.75 -8.70 7.50
N GLU A 60 5.24 -9.64 6.69
CA GLU A 60 5.76 -10.93 7.17
C GLU A 60 6.98 -10.79 8.09
N HIS A 61 7.78 -9.74 7.91
CA HIS A 61 9.01 -9.49 8.67
C HIS A 61 8.85 -8.43 9.76
N THR A 62 7.63 -7.95 10.01
CA THR A 62 7.34 -6.90 11.01
C THR A 62 8.21 -5.64 10.79
N ILE A 63 8.45 -5.29 9.52
CA ILE A 63 9.20 -4.10 9.14
C ILE A 63 8.23 -2.92 9.10
N GLU A 64 8.50 -1.90 9.90
CA GLU A 64 7.66 -0.70 9.93
C GLU A 64 7.91 0.19 8.70
N PRO A 65 6.88 0.48 7.89
CA PRO A 65 7.03 1.32 6.72
C PRO A 65 7.22 2.79 7.08
N ARG A 66 7.82 3.54 6.14
CA ARG A 66 7.81 5.01 6.20
C ARG A 66 6.42 5.53 5.86
N PHE A 67 5.83 4.99 4.78
CA PHE A 67 4.45 5.25 4.38
C PHE A 67 3.79 3.93 4.00
N PRO A 68 2.77 3.44 4.74
CA PRO A 68 2.09 2.19 4.40
C PRO A 68 1.21 2.34 3.15
N PHE A 69 0.82 1.21 2.56
CA PHE A 69 -0.23 1.17 1.54
C PHE A 69 -1.49 1.86 2.06
N GLY A 70 -2.16 2.64 1.20
CA GLY A 70 -3.37 3.39 1.56
C GLY A 70 -3.12 4.64 2.41
N TRP A 71 -1.86 4.95 2.80
CA TRP A 71 -1.56 6.16 3.55
C TRP A 71 -1.80 7.43 2.72
N GLY A 72 -2.31 8.48 3.36
CA GLY A 72 -2.55 9.77 2.73
C GLY A 72 -3.13 10.76 3.74
N LEU A 73 -2.80 12.03 3.60
CA LEU A 73 -3.29 13.10 4.46
C LEU A 73 -4.36 13.92 3.74
N SER A 74 -5.14 14.66 4.53
CA SER A 74 -6.16 15.60 4.07
C SER A 74 -6.03 16.91 4.86
N TYR A 75 -6.60 17.99 4.35
CA TYR A 75 -6.73 19.24 5.10
C TYR A 75 -7.85 19.20 6.14
N SER A 76 -8.69 18.15 6.13
CA SER A 76 -9.69 17.88 7.16
C SER A 76 -9.34 16.61 7.94
N THR A 77 -9.93 16.47 9.11
CA THR A 77 -9.95 15.22 9.89
C THR A 77 -11.21 14.44 9.59
N PHE A 78 -11.13 13.12 9.74
CA PHE A 78 -12.26 12.20 9.60
C PHE A 78 -12.21 11.18 10.72
N ASP A 79 -13.38 10.84 11.27
CA ASP A 79 -13.52 9.74 12.21
C ASP A 79 -14.33 8.61 11.59
N PHE A 80 -13.82 7.38 11.71
CA PHE A 80 -14.46 6.18 11.19
C PHE A 80 -15.22 5.48 12.32
N GLY A 81 -16.51 5.23 12.10
CA GLY A 81 -17.33 4.45 13.02
C GLY A 81 -16.96 2.96 13.04
N ALA A 82 -17.55 2.23 13.99
CA ALA A 82 -17.38 0.78 14.03
C ALA A 82 -17.98 0.12 12.77
N PRO A 83 -17.27 -0.83 12.14
CA PRO A 83 -17.78 -1.55 10.99
C PRO A 83 -18.98 -2.42 11.39
N THR A 84 -20.04 -2.39 10.58
CA THR A 84 -21.15 -3.34 10.67
C THR A 84 -21.14 -4.28 9.49
N VAL A 85 -21.31 -5.57 9.75
CA VAL A 85 -21.30 -6.62 8.74
C VAL A 85 -22.68 -7.25 8.64
N SER A 86 -23.22 -7.29 7.43
CA SER A 86 -24.44 -8.03 7.08
C SER A 86 -24.09 -9.12 6.06
N ILE A 87 -24.51 -10.35 6.36
CA ILE A 87 -24.43 -11.45 5.41
C ILE A 87 -25.79 -11.50 4.70
N ALA A 88 -25.83 -11.04 3.46
CA ALA A 88 -27.07 -10.99 2.69
C ALA A 88 -27.51 -12.38 2.19
N SER A 89 -26.55 -13.28 1.92
CA SER A 89 -26.84 -14.65 1.47
C SER A 89 -25.61 -15.58 1.52
N LEU A 90 -25.85 -16.90 1.43
CA LEU A 90 -24.84 -17.98 1.43
C LEU A 90 -24.04 -18.11 0.12
N ASP A 91 -24.20 -17.17 -0.80
CA ASP A 91 -23.52 -17.04 -2.09
C ASP A 91 -22.14 -16.35 -1.97
N GLY A 92 -21.70 -16.04 -0.75
CA GLY A 92 -20.35 -15.56 -0.46
C GLY A 92 -20.19 -14.04 -0.54
N ILE A 93 -21.28 -13.28 -0.72
CA ILE A 93 -21.26 -11.82 -0.68
C ILE A 93 -21.46 -11.35 0.76
N THR A 94 -20.49 -10.58 1.26
CA THR A 94 -20.55 -9.93 2.57
C THR A 94 -20.60 -8.43 2.37
N GLU A 95 -21.60 -7.77 2.95
CA GLU A 95 -21.69 -6.32 2.95
C GLU A 95 -21.04 -5.77 4.23
N LEU A 96 -20.16 -4.79 4.06
CA LEU A 96 -19.46 -4.09 5.13
C LEU A 96 -19.82 -2.60 5.04
N THR A 97 -20.46 -2.07 6.09
CA THR A 97 -20.78 -0.65 6.19
C THR A 97 -19.95 0.01 7.28
N VAL A 98 -19.43 1.20 6.98
CA VAL A 98 -18.67 2.04 7.92
C VAL A 98 -19.16 3.48 7.76
N SER A 99 -19.50 4.14 8.87
CA SER A 99 -19.80 5.57 8.87
C SER A 99 -18.51 6.39 8.87
N VAL A 100 -18.52 7.52 8.17
CA VAL A 100 -17.43 8.50 8.16
C VAL A 100 -18.02 9.84 8.59
N GLN A 101 -17.43 10.47 9.61
CA GLN A 101 -17.78 11.80 10.09
C GLN A 101 -16.68 12.81 9.79
#